data_AF-A0A924VXR3-F1
#
_entry.id   AF-A0A924VXR3-F1
#
_cell.length_a   1.000
_cell.length_b   1.000
_cell.length_c   1.000
_cell.angle_alpha   90.00
_cell.angle_beta   90.00
_cell.angle_gamma   90.00
#
_symmetry.space_group_name_H-M   'P 1'
#
loop_
_entity.id
_entity.type
_entity.pdbx_description
1 polymer ?
#
loop_
_entity_poly.entity_id
_entity_poly.type
_entity_poly.pdbx_seq_one_letter_code
_entity_poly.pdbx_strand_id
1 'polypeptide(L)'
;MQQDLCIRQAPPPMPYPPTAPFSPMMPYPYLPMQPMQPVQPPPTHQGPPPITDYSYIPGFLKSMIGKSVRCEFIIGTGTFTDRTGILIEVGVNYFVLRDVNSNTITMCDLYSVRFVTALLT
;
A
#
# COMPACT_ATOMS: atom_id res chain seq x y z
N MET A 1 44.27 17.17 9.13
CA MET A 1 44.97 17.07 7.83
C MET A 1 45.10 15.60 7.46
N GLN A 2 45.04 15.29 6.15
CA GLN A 2 44.91 13.96 5.49
C GLN A 2 43.51 13.31 5.64
N GLN A 3 42.57 13.30 4.67
CA GLN A 3 42.56 13.15 3.19
C GLN A 3 42.96 11.76 2.66
N ASP A 4 42.09 11.26 1.76
CA ASP A 4 42.18 10.09 0.86
C ASP A 4 41.99 8.70 1.52
N LEU A 5 41.11 7.80 1.08
CA LEU A 5 40.77 7.43 -0.29
C LEU A 5 39.25 7.12 -0.43
N CYS A 6 38.57 7.89 -1.28
CA CYS A 6 37.38 7.40 -1.97
C CYS A 6 37.82 6.47 -3.11
N ILE A 7 37.99 5.18 -2.84
CA ILE A 7 38.18 4.19 -3.90
C ILE A 7 36.86 4.08 -4.68
N ARG A 8 36.84 4.70 -5.86
CA ARG A 8 35.84 4.42 -6.90
C ARG A 8 36.02 2.97 -7.36
N GLN A 9 35.25 2.05 -6.79
CA GLN A 9 35.13 0.71 -7.34
C GLN A 9 34.59 0.81 -8.77
N ALA A 10 35.34 0.27 -9.73
CA ALA A 10 34.87 0.11 -11.10
C ALA A 10 33.70 -0.89 -11.11
N PRO A 11 32.66 -0.68 -11.93
CA PRO A 11 31.59 -1.65 -12.06
C PRO A 11 32.14 -2.98 -12.59
N PRO A 12 31.58 -4.12 -12.14
CA PRO A 12 32.01 -5.44 -12.60
C PRO A 12 31.80 -5.58 -14.13
N PRO A 13 32.67 -6.35 -14.82
CA PRO A 13 32.51 -6.61 -16.24
C PRO A 13 31.19 -7.36 -16.49
N MET A 14 30.38 -6.83 -17.41
CA MET A 14 29.15 -7.49 -17.84
C MET A 14 29.51 -8.84 -18.50
N PRO A 15 28.78 -9.93 -18.20
CA PRO A 15 28.96 -11.18 -18.92
C PRO A 15 28.57 -10.97 -20.39
N TYR A 16 29.52 -11.22 -21.29
CA TYR A 16 29.25 -11.24 -22.73
C TYR A 16 28.17 -12.30 -23.02
N PRO A 17 27.17 -12.00 -23.88
CA PRO A 17 26.23 -13.01 -24.30
C PRO A 17 26.98 -14.13 -25.04
N PRO A 18 26.62 -15.40 -24.83
CA PRO A 18 27.20 -16.50 -25.58
C PRO A 18 26.91 -16.29 -27.07
N THR A 19 27.96 -16.42 -27.89
CA THR A 19 27.84 -16.44 -29.35
C THR A 19 26.88 -17.57 -29.75
N ALA A 20 25.67 -17.20 -30.15
CA ALA A 20 24.69 -18.17 -30.61
C ALA A 20 25.21 -18.89 -31.86
N PRO A 21 25.00 -20.22 -31.99
CA PRO A 21 25.35 -20.95 -33.19
C PRO A 21 24.55 -20.42 -34.38
N PHE A 22 25.25 -20.18 -35.50
CA PHE A 22 24.65 -19.75 -36.76
C PHE A 22 23.60 -20.77 -37.22
N SER A 23 22.34 -20.45 -37.00
CA SER A 23 21.21 -21.20 -37.57
C SER A 23 20.95 -20.69 -38.99
N PRO A 24 20.66 -21.57 -39.97
CA PRO A 24 20.29 -21.13 -41.32
C PRO A 24 19.05 -20.25 -41.26
N MET A 25 19.14 -19.06 -41.85
CA MET A 25 18.09 -18.04 -41.80
C MET A 25 16.86 -18.51 -42.59
N MET A 26 15.76 -18.77 -41.88
CA MET A 26 14.43 -18.85 -42.49
C MET A 26 14.01 -17.43 -42.91
N PRO A 27 13.24 -17.25 -44.01
CA PRO A 27 12.76 -15.94 -44.40
C PRO A 27 11.70 -15.47 -43.40
N TYR A 28 12.10 -14.62 -42.46
CA TYR A 28 11.18 -13.97 -41.53
C TYR A 28 10.40 -12.90 -42.29
N PRO A 29 9.06 -12.84 -42.15
CA PRO A 29 8.30 -11.69 -42.62
C PRO A 29 8.80 -10.46 -41.85
N TYR A 30 9.12 -9.38 -42.58
CA TYR A 30 9.53 -8.10 -42.00
C TYR A 30 8.40 -7.57 -41.11
N LEU A 31 8.53 -7.78 -39.80
CA LEU A 31 7.74 -7.02 -38.83
C LEU A 31 8.32 -5.60 -38.79
N PRO A 32 7.49 -4.54 -38.89
CA PRO A 32 7.97 -3.18 -38.78
C PRO A 32 8.63 -2.99 -37.41
N MET A 33 9.90 -2.60 -37.40
CA MET A 33 10.60 -2.26 -36.17
C MET A 33 9.88 -1.08 -35.51
N GLN A 34 9.21 -1.35 -34.39
CA GLN A 34 8.69 -0.28 -33.55
C GLN A 34 9.88 0.46 -32.91
N PRO A 35 9.84 1.80 -32.86
CA PRO A 35 10.90 2.56 -32.22
C PRO A 35 11.01 2.13 -30.75
N MET A 36 12.22 1.76 -30.35
CA MET A 36 12.54 1.35 -28.99
C MET A 36 12.26 2.55 -28.07
N GLN A 37 11.21 2.47 -27.27
CA GLN A 37 10.93 3.50 -26.27
C GLN A 37 12.00 3.43 -25.18
N PRO A 38 12.58 4.56 -24.75
CA PRO A 38 13.53 4.57 -23.66
C PRO A 38 12.88 3.99 -22.40
N VAL A 39 13.52 2.97 -21.82
CA VAL A 39 13.09 2.34 -20.57
C VAL A 39 13.20 3.40 -19.47
N GLN A 40 12.06 3.97 -19.07
CA GLN A 40 12.02 4.87 -17.92
C GLN A 40 12.34 4.05 -16.65
N PRO A 41 13.24 4.53 -15.77
CA PRO A 41 13.44 3.90 -14.47
C PRO A 41 12.11 3.85 -13.71
N PRO A 42 11.88 2.83 -12.85
CA PRO A 42 10.64 2.71 -12.12
C PRO A 42 10.34 4.02 -11.38
N PRO A 43 9.10 4.52 -11.42
CA PRO A 43 8.76 5.76 -10.74
C PRO A 43 9.12 5.63 -9.26
N THR A 44 10.13 6.37 -8.83
CA THR A 44 10.32 6.62 -7.41
C THR A 44 9.09 7.42 -6.99
N HIS A 45 8.26 6.87 -6.09
CA HIS A 45 7.08 7.56 -5.58
C HIS A 45 7.52 8.77 -4.75
N GLN A 46 7.84 9.87 -5.42
CA GLN A 46 8.12 11.18 -4.83
C GLN A 46 6.77 11.84 -4.50
N GLY A 47 6.12 11.37 -3.45
CA GLY A 47 4.88 11.93 -2.95
C GLY A 47 4.72 11.61 -1.48
N PRO A 48 3.82 12.32 -0.76
CA PRO A 48 3.43 11.93 0.60
C PRO A 48 3.03 10.45 0.60
N PRO A 49 3.36 9.68 1.64
CA PRO A 49 2.93 8.30 1.70
C PRO A 49 1.40 8.25 1.61
N PRO A 50 0.83 7.25 0.92
CA PRO A 50 -0.61 7.13 0.81
C PRO A 50 -1.25 7.09 2.20
N ILE A 51 -2.40 7.74 2.40
CA ILE A 51 -3.18 7.63 3.65
C ILE A 51 -3.62 6.18 3.97
N THR A 52 -3.45 5.27 3.01
CA THR A 52 -3.67 3.83 3.15
C THR A 52 -2.46 3.09 3.70
N ASP A 53 -1.31 3.75 3.84
CA ASP A 53 -0.14 3.21 4.50
C ASP A 53 -0.48 2.90 5.96
N TYR A 54 -0.04 1.73 6.43
CA TYR A 54 -0.29 1.22 7.77
C TYR A 54 0.19 2.16 8.88
N SER A 55 1.17 3.02 8.59
CA SER A 55 1.65 4.06 9.52
C SER A 55 0.61 5.12 9.86
N TYR A 56 -0.49 5.22 9.11
CA TYR A 56 -1.61 6.12 9.40
C TYR A 56 -2.82 5.38 9.97
N ILE A 57 -3.66 6.09 10.71
CA ILE A 57 -4.87 5.53 11.33
C ILE A 57 -5.76 4.80 10.32
N PRO A 58 -6.11 5.36 9.14
CA PRO A 58 -6.92 4.62 8.17
C PRO A 58 -6.23 3.35 7.67
N GLY A 59 -4.92 3.36 7.41
CA GLY A 59 -4.18 2.17 7.01
C GLY A 59 -4.14 1.11 8.11
N PHE A 60 -3.94 1.50 9.36
CA PHE A 60 -4.01 0.59 10.50
C PHE A 60 -5.42 -0.01 10.64
N LEU A 61 -6.49 0.80 10.58
CA LEU A 61 -7.87 0.30 10.60
C LEU A 61 -8.17 -0.64 9.43
N LYS A 62 -7.63 -0.38 8.23
CA LYS A 62 -7.77 -1.28 7.07
C LYS A 62 -7.24 -2.68 7.36
N SER A 63 -6.18 -2.82 8.16
CA SER A 63 -5.64 -4.13 8.58
C SER A 63 -6.60 -4.93 9.49
N MET A 64 -7.65 -4.27 10.01
CA MET A 64 -8.66 -4.87 10.87
C MET A 64 -10.00 -5.12 10.17
N ILE A 65 -10.12 -4.82 8.87
CA ILE A 65 -11.35 -5.14 8.10
C ILE A 65 -11.65 -6.64 8.23
N GLY A 66 -12.92 -6.96 8.48
CA GLY A 66 -13.43 -8.31 8.74
C GLY A 66 -13.39 -8.72 10.21
N LYS A 67 -12.76 -7.95 11.11
CA LYS A 67 -12.72 -8.25 12.54
C LYS A 67 -13.90 -7.63 13.28
N SER A 68 -14.35 -8.30 14.33
CA SER A 68 -15.26 -7.71 15.32
C SER A 68 -14.50 -6.68 16.14
N VAL A 69 -15.04 -5.47 16.24
CA VAL A 69 -14.43 -4.36 16.98
C VAL A 69 -15.45 -3.70 17.91
N ARG A 70 -14.97 -3.18 19.03
CA ARG A 70 -15.68 -2.23 19.89
C ARG A 70 -15.04 -0.85 19.72
N CYS A 71 -15.84 0.15 19.38
CA CYS A 71 -15.42 1.52 19.15
C CYS A 71 -16.04 2.43 20.20
N GLU A 72 -15.24 3.30 20.82
CA GLU A 72 -15.69 4.27 21.83
C GLU A 72 -15.55 5.68 21.27
N PHE A 73 -16.66 6.42 21.23
CA PHE A 73 -16.76 7.75 20.64
C PHE A 73 -16.98 8.80 21.72
N ILE A 74 -16.36 9.97 21.53
CA ILE A 74 -16.64 11.15 22.32
C ILE A 74 -17.81 11.88 21.67
N ILE A 75 -18.89 12.11 22.42
CA ILE A 75 -20.01 12.94 21.99
C ILE A 75 -20.13 14.11 22.97
N GLY A 76 -19.89 15.33 22.49
CA GLY A 76 -19.88 16.52 23.33
C GLY A 76 -18.74 16.51 24.37
N THR A 77 -18.98 17.10 25.54
CA THR A 77 -17.96 17.24 26.58
C THR A 77 -18.04 16.08 27.58
N GLY A 78 -17.09 15.15 27.50
CA GLY A 78 -16.89 14.10 28.50
C GLY A 78 -17.91 12.95 28.48
N THR A 79 -18.83 12.93 27.52
CA THR A 79 -19.73 11.77 27.32
C THR A 79 -19.14 10.82 26.29
N PHE A 80 -19.15 9.54 26.61
CA PHE A 80 -18.70 8.48 25.71
C PHE A 80 -19.89 7.60 25.30
N THR A 81 -19.92 7.18 24.04
CA THR A 81 -20.83 6.13 23.57
C THR A 81 -20.03 5.07 22.84
N ASP A 82 -20.49 3.81 22.89
CA ASP A 82 -19.85 2.73 22.17
C ASP A 82 -20.72 2.14 21.05
N ARG A 83 -20.03 1.57 20.07
CA ARG A 83 -20.59 0.78 18.97
C ARG A 83 -19.77 -0.48 18.82
N THR A 84 -20.44 -1.60 18.59
CA THR A 84 -19.79 -2.88 18.33
C THR A 84 -20.30 -3.42 17.00
N GLY A 85 -19.40 -4.01 16.22
CA GLY A 85 -19.76 -4.63 14.94
C GLY A 85 -18.54 -5.14 14.20
N ILE A 86 -18.78 -5.70 13.02
CA ILE A 86 -17.72 -6.12 12.10
C ILE A 86 -17.27 -4.89 11.32
N LEU A 87 -15.97 -4.58 11.32
CA LEU A 87 -15.42 -3.52 10.49
C LEU A 87 -15.45 -3.95 9.02
N ILE A 88 -16.25 -3.29 8.19
CA ILE A 88 -16.43 -3.69 6.77
C ILE A 88 -15.81 -2.71 5.77
N GLU A 89 -15.56 -1.47 6.18
CA GLU A 89 -15.00 -0.44 5.29
C GLU A 89 -14.21 0.60 6.08
N VAL A 90 -13.17 1.15 5.47
CA VAL A 90 -12.39 2.28 6.00
C VAL A 90 -12.12 3.27 4.86
N GLY A 91 -12.67 4.48 5.00
CA GLY A 91 -12.45 5.61 4.13
C GLY A 91 -11.35 6.54 4.63
N VAL A 92 -11.37 7.79 4.17
CA VAL A 92 -10.37 8.81 4.53
C VAL A 92 -10.57 9.32 5.97
N ASN A 93 -11.81 9.62 6.33
CA ASN A 93 -12.23 10.21 7.59
C ASN A 93 -13.40 9.46 8.24
N TYR A 94 -13.65 8.22 7.79
CA TYR A 94 -14.73 7.40 8.34
C TYR A 94 -14.39 5.91 8.25
N PHE A 95 -15.16 5.12 8.96
CA PHE A 95 -15.20 3.67 8.81
C PHE A 95 -16.64 3.17 8.97
N VAL A 96 -16.92 1.94 8.56
CA VAL A 96 -18.27 1.38 8.61
C VAL A 96 -18.27 0.09 9.41
N LEU A 97 -19.18 0.01 10.37
CA LEU A 97 -19.47 -1.19 11.14
C LEU A 97 -20.74 -1.84 10.63
N ARG A 98 -20.73 -3.17 10.50
CA ARG A 98 -21.92 -3.99 10.30
C ARG A 98 -22.29 -4.66 11.62
N ASP A 99 -23.51 -4.43 12.09
CA ASP A 99 -24.09 -5.21 13.18
C ASP A 99 -24.81 -6.43 12.58
N VAL A 100 -24.35 -7.62 12.96
CA VAL A 100 -24.88 -8.89 12.47
C VAL A 100 -26.26 -9.22 13.07
N ASN A 101 -26.58 -8.70 14.24
CA ASN A 101 -27.84 -9.00 14.93
C ASN A 101 -29.00 -8.21 14.33
N SER A 102 -28.77 -6.91 14.11
CA SER A 102 -29.77 -6.01 13.52
C SER A 102 -29.72 -5.94 11.99
N ASN A 103 -28.70 -6.57 11.37
CA ASN A 103 -28.42 -6.48 9.93
C ASN A 103 -28.38 -5.03 9.43
N THR A 104 -27.78 -4.15 10.23
CA THR A 104 -27.62 -2.73 9.90
C THR A 104 -26.15 -2.41 9.62
N ILE A 105 -25.93 -1.34 8.86
CA ILE A 105 -24.63 -0.73 8.66
C ILE A 105 -24.62 0.65 9.30
N THR A 106 -23.54 0.98 9.99
CA THR A 106 -23.35 2.28 10.64
C THR A 106 -22.04 2.87 10.17
N MET A 107 -22.10 4.05 9.57
CA MET A 107 -20.93 4.87 9.28
C MET A 107 -20.50 5.58 10.57
N CYS A 108 -19.21 5.58 10.85
CA CYS A 108 -18.59 6.13 12.04
C CYS A 108 -17.53 7.17 11.65
N ASP A 109 -17.54 8.33 12.32
CA ASP A 109 -16.57 9.40 12.13
C ASP A 109 -15.23 9.08 12.80
N LEU A 110 -14.13 9.21 12.04
CA LEU A 110 -12.77 8.97 12.52
C LEU A 110 -12.29 10.06 13.49
N TYR A 111 -12.84 11.27 13.45
CA TYR A 111 -12.44 12.35 14.36
C TYR A 111 -13.04 12.22 15.76
N SER A 112 -14.17 11.53 15.86
CA SER A 112 -14.91 11.38 17.11
C SER A 112 -14.60 10.08 17.84
N VAL A 113 -13.91 9.12 17.19
CA VAL A 113 -13.52 7.85 17.83
C VAL A 113 -12.28 8.05 18.69
N ARG A 114 -12.38 7.63 19.95
CA ARG A 114 -11.28 7.67 20.91
C ARG A 114 -10.51 6.35 20.95
N PHE A 115 -11.23 5.23 20.91
CA PHE A 115 -10.65 3.89 20.97
C PHE A 115 -11.32 2.95 19.97
N VAL A 116 -10.52 2.09 19.35
CA VAL A 116 -10.98 0.96 18.52
C VAL A 116 -10.29 -0.30 19.04
N THR A 117 -11.07 -1.20 19.61
CA THR A 117 -10.57 -2.44 20.23
C THR A 117 -10.98 -3.61 19.36
N ALA A 118 -10.01 -4.34 18.82
CA ALA A 118 -10.25 -5.62 18.15
C ALA A 118 -10.60 -6.68 19.18
N LEU A 119 -11.73 -7.38 18.98
CA LEU A 119 -12.16 -8.47 19.82
C LEU A 119 -11.54 -9.77 19.28
N LEU A 120 -10.62 -10.35 20.04
CA LEU A 120 -10.02 -11.65 19.73
C LEU A 120 -10.87 -12.73 20.39
N THR A 121 -11.78 -13.29 19.61
CA THR A 121 -12.60 -14.43 20.00
C THR A 121 -12.32 -15.61 19.09
#